data_AF-A0AAC9EV37-F1
#
_entry.id   AF-A0AAC9EV37-F1
#
_cell.length_a   1.000
_cell.length_b   1.000
_cell.length_c   1.000
_cell.angle_alpha   90.00
_cell.angle_beta   90.00
_cell.angle_gamma   90.00
#
_symmetry.space_group_name_H-M   'P 1'
#
loop_
_entity.id
_entity.type
_entity.pdbx_description
1 polymer ?
#
loop_
_entity_poly.entity_id
_entity_poly.type
_entity_poly.pdbx_seq_one_letter_code
_entity_poly.pdbx_strand_id
1 'polypeptide(L)'
;MSQKRKKPSAEFKTKVVLEVIEGDQTLNQICSKYELVPKTVQNWKKVFLANASLAFNIDSAVAEFKDEIKTKEKEVNELHRQLGKRTAELEWAAKKLKSLDYETRKCLIESEPKNIPVTRQCELINFNRSNCYYKSVRCTKDKMELLRAIDRIYTETPFYGYRKVHQQLIEGGYSVGLNRVRNYMNELGLKVIYPTKKVCTTLAHPEHKKYPYLLRDLEVYKPNAASHGVLSTG
;
A
#
# COMPACT_ATOMS: atom_id res chain seq x y z
N MET A 1 -43.77 7.33 -0.53
CA MET A 1 -42.77 8.43 -0.58
C MET A 1 -43.00 9.34 0.61
N SER A 2 -42.20 9.22 1.67
CA SER A 2 -42.38 10.01 2.91
C SER A 2 -41.94 11.46 2.67
N GLN A 3 -42.90 12.38 2.53
CA GLN A 3 -42.60 13.82 2.42
C GLN A 3 -41.91 14.30 3.70
N LYS A 4 -40.69 14.84 3.55
CA LYS A 4 -39.89 15.39 4.65
C LYS A 4 -40.60 16.64 5.19
N ARG A 5 -41.17 16.55 6.39
CA ARG A 5 -41.89 17.66 7.05
C ARG A 5 -40.95 18.87 7.20
N LYS A 6 -41.30 20.01 6.61
CA LYS A 6 -40.51 21.26 6.73
C LYS A 6 -40.51 21.70 8.19
N LYS A 7 -39.31 21.91 8.76
CA LYS A 7 -39.17 22.44 10.12
C LYS A 7 -39.48 23.94 10.10
N PRO A 8 -40.34 24.45 10.99
CA PRO A 8 -40.63 25.88 11.06
C PRO A 8 -39.39 26.70 11.46
N SER A 9 -39.21 27.86 10.82
CA SER A 9 -38.13 28.82 11.07
C SER A 9 -38.15 29.34 12.51
N ALA A 10 -37.00 29.78 13.03
CA ALA A 10 -36.89 30.38 14.36
C ALA A 10 -37.74 31.66 14.47
N GLU A 11 -37.70 32.52 13.46
CA GLU A 11 -38.50 33.75 13.37
C GLU A 11 -40.01 33.48 13.37
N PHE A 12 -40.42 32.39 12.70
CA PHE A 12 -41.82 31.98 12.67
C PHE A 12 -42.28 31.51 14.06
N LYS A 13 -41.43 30.74 14.77
CA LYS A 13 -41.73 30.29 16.13
C LYS A 13 -41.82 31.45 17.12
N THR A 14 -40.91 32.42 17.04
CA THR A 14 -40.94 33.60 17.92
C THR A 14 -42.18 34.43 17.68
N LYS A 15 -42.55 34.69 16.41
CA LYS A 15 -43.78 35.42 16.07
C LYS A 15 -45.03 34.76 16.65
N VAL A 16 -45.18 33.44 16.46
CA VAL A 16 -46.33 32.69 17.00
C VAL A 16 -46.35 32.70 18.53
N VAL A 17 -45.19 32.61 19.19
CA VAL A 17 -45.12 32.64 20.66
C VAL A 17 -45.44 34.03 21.22
N LEU A 18 -45.05 35.11 20.53
CA LEU A 18 -45.38 36.49 20.92
C LEU A 18 -46.90 36.74 20.84
N GLU A 19 -47.57 36.35 19.74
CA GLU A 19 -49.04 36.45 19.62
C GLU A 19 -49.77 35.66 20.73
N VAL A 20 -49.19 34.55 21.21
CA VAL A 20 -49.73 33.75 22.32
C VAL A 20 -49.50 34.39 23.70
N ILE A 21 -48.48 35.25 23.83
CA ILE A 21 -48.17 35.96 25.09
C ILE A 21 -48.95 37.27 25.17
N GLU A 22 -49.18 37.96 24.05
CA GLU A 22 -49.99 39.18 23.95
C GLU A 22 -51.45 38.96 24.37
N GLY A 23 -52.00 37.76 24.14
CA GLY A 23 -53.27 37.32 24.73
C GLY A 23 -54.54 37.75 23.97
N ASP A 24 -54.40 38.42 22.83
CA ASP A 24 -55.52 38.91 22.01
C ASP A 24 -56.34 37.80 21.34
N GLN A 25 -55.78 36.59 21.20
CA GLN A 25 -56.44 35.43 20.62
C GLN A 25 -56.28 34.20 21.52
N THR A 26 -57.30 33.35 21.58
CA THR A 26 -57.21 32.09 22.33
C THR A 26 -56.21 31.15 21.65
N LEU A 27 -55.55 30.30 22.45
CA LEU A 27 -54.54 29.36 21.95
C LEU A 27 -55.06 28.47 20.80
N ASN A 28 -56.34 28.12 20.81
CA ASN A 28 -56.99 27.36 19.76
C ASN A 28 -57.21 28.18 18.47
N GLN A 29 -57.56 29.47 18.58
CA GLN A 29 -57.70 30.37 17.41
C GLN A 29 -56.35 30.57 16.70
N ILE A 30 -55.25 30.73 17.45
CA ILE A 30 -53.89 30.85 16.88
C ILE A 30 -53.47 29.54 16.22
N CYS A 31 -53.80 28.40 16.85
CA CYS A 31 -53.54 27.08 16.26
C CYS A 31 -54.31 26.87 14.95
N SER A 32 -55.56 27.34 14.86
CA SER A 32 -56.34 27.31 13.61
C SER A 32 -55.78 28.26 12.54
N LYS A 33 -55.34 29.47 12.93
CA LYS A 33 -54.76 30.48 12.01
C LYS A 33 -53.46 30.01 11.34
N TYR A 34 -52.63 29.27 12.06
CA TYR A 34 -51.33 28.79 11.57
C TYR A 34 -51.28 27.28 11.29
N GLU A 35 -52.43 26.58 11.37
CA GLU A 35 -52.53 25.12 11.22
C GLU A 35 -51.55 24.34 12.13
N LEU A 36 -51.43 24.77 13.38
CA LEU A 36 -50.51 24.20 14.37
C LEU A 36 -51.25 23.34 15.40
N VAL A 37 -50.54 22.36 15.94
CA VAL A 37 -51.04 21.55 17.06
C VAL A 37 -50.83 22.32 18.37
N PRO A 38 -51.84 22.45 19.25
CA PRO A 38 -51.75 23.19 20.52
C PRO A 38 -50.55 22.83 21.39
N LYS A 39 -50.23 21.54 21.49
CA LYS A 39 -49.08 21.02 22.26
C LYS A 39 -47.74 21.53 21.74
N THR A 40 -47.61 21.75 20.43
CA THR A 40 -46.38 22.27 19.80
C THR A 40 -46.15 23.72 20.18
N VAL A 41 -47.22 24.54 20.17
CA VAL A 41 -47.18 25.95 20.56
C VAL A 41 -46.86 26.10 22.05
N GLN A 42 -47.45 25.27 22.90
CA GLN A 42 -47.12 25.24 24.34
C GLN A 42 -45.66 24.85 24.60
N ASN A 43 -45.12 23.88 23.86
CA ASN A 43 -43.70 23.52 23.96
C ASN A 43 -42.79 24.65 23.50
N TRP A 44 -43.14 25.36 22.41
CA TRP A 44 -42.38 26.53 21.97
C TRP A 44 -42.43 27.67 23.00
N LYS A 45 -43.60 27.92 23.61
CA LYS A 45 -43.74 28.91 24.70
C LYS A 45 -42.83 28.56 25.89
N LYS A 46 -42.78 27.29 26.31
CA LYS A 46 -41.89 26.83 27.39
C LYS A 46 -40.41 27.06 27.04
N VAL A 47 -39.99 26.67 25.83
CA VAL A 47 -38.60 26.84 25.38
C VAL A 47 -38.23 28.32 25.25
N PHE A 48 -39.14 29.15 24.75
CA PHE A 48 -38.94 30.59 24.61
C PHE A 48 -38.76 31.26 25.97
N LEU A 49 -39.65 30.99 26.93
CA LEU A 49 -39.55 31.55 28.29
C LEU A 49 -38.30 31.09 29.02
N ALA A 50 -37.89 29.82 28.83
CA ALA A 50 -36.66 29.28 29.43
C ALA A 50 -35.38 29.95 28.87
N ASN A 51 -35.37 30.30 27.58
CA ASN A 51 -34.23 30.92 26.91
C ASN A 51 -34.34 32.45 26.79
N ALA A 52 -35.45 33.06 27.23
CA ALA A 52 -35.68 34.51 27.10
C ALA A 52 -34.63 35.32 27.86
N SER A 53 -34.17 34.83 29.02
CA SER A 53 -33.10 35.44 29.79
C SER A 53 -31.76 35.49 29.04
N LEU A 54 -31.48 34.49 28.21
CA LEU A 54 -30.28 34.46 27.36
C LEU A 54 -30.34 35.51 26.25
N ALA A 55 -31.54 35.85 25.77
CA ALA A 55 -31.73 36.88 24.75
C ALA A 55 -31.37 38.29 25.26
N PHE A 56 -31.37 38.52 26.57
CA PHE A 56 -30.94 39.78 27.17
C PHE A 56 -29.44 39.84 27.52
N ASN A 57 -28.74 38.69 27.52
CA ASN A 57 -27.30 38.58 27.80
C ASN A 57 -26.50 38.13 26.58
N ILE A 58 -27.00 38.38 25.37
CA ILE A 58 -26.36 37.95 24.11
C ILE A 58 -24.94 38.50 24.04
N ASP A 59 -24.73 39.77 24.38
CA ASP A 59 -23.41 40.41 24.24
C ASP A 59 -22.34 39.76 25.13
N SER A 60 -22.67 39.42 26.38
CA SER A 60 -21.77 38.73 27.30
C SER A 60 -21.50 37.30 26.85
N ALA A 61 -22.55 36.54 26.52
CA ALA A 61 -22.42 35.15 26.09
C ALA A 61 -21.64 35.05 24.76
N VAL A 62 -21.91 35.94 23.79
CA VAL A 62 -21.20 35.99 22.51
C VAL A 62 -19.74 36.40 22.71
N ALA A 63 -19.43 37.31 23.63
CA ALA A 63 -18.06 37.68 23.96
C ALA A 63 -17.28 36.50 24.54
N GLU A 64 -17.86 35.79 25.51
CA GLU A 64 -17.27 34.58 26.13
C GLU A 64 -17.01 33.49 25.09
N PHE A 65 -18.00 33.15 24.25
CA PHE A 65 -17.81 32.16 23.19
C PHE A 65 -16.78 32.60 22.15
N LYS A 66 -16.72 33.88 21.81
CA LYS A 66 -15.73 34.42 20.87
C LYS A 66 -14.32 34.30 21.42
N ASP A 67 -14.13 34.52 22.71
CA ASP A 67 -12.83 34.36 23.36
C ASP A 67 -12.44 32.88 23.55
N GLU A 68 -13.40 31.99 23.83
CA GLU A 68 -13.20 30.55 23.78
C GLU A 68 -12.81 30.05 22.38
N ILE A 69 -13.43 30.58 21.32
CA ILE A 69 -13.08 30.22 19.95
C ILE A 69 -11.66 30.67 19.63
N LYS A 70 -11.30 31.92 19.95
CA LYS A 70 -9.94 32.43 19.75
C LYS A 70 -8.89 31.64 20.51
N THR A 71 -9.18 31.21 21.74
CA THR A 71 -8.24 30.42 22.55
C THR A 71 -8.04 29.03 21.94
N LYS A 72 -9.12 28.36 21.53
CA LYS A 72 -9.04 27.06 20.82
C LYS A 72 -8.33 27.19 19.47
N GLU A 73 -8.57 28.26 18.71
CA GLU A 73 -7.86 28.53 17.46
C GLU A 73 -6.34 28.68 17.68
N LYS A 74 -5.93 29.36 18.76
CA LYS A 74 -4.51 29.46 19.14
C LYS A 74 -3.91 28.09 19.48
N GLU A 75 -4.63 27.27 20.24
CA GLU A 75 -4.20 25.90 20.59
C GLU A 75 -4.05 25.02 19.34
N VAL A 76 -5.03 25.08 18.42
CA VAL A 76 -4.97 24.33 17.15
C VAL A 76 -3.78 24.77 16.30
N ASN A 77 -3.54 26.07 16.20
CA ASN A 77 -2.40 26.61 15.46
C ASN A 77 -1.06 26.16 16.06
N GLU A 78 -0.95 26.15 17.39
CA GLU A 78 0.25 25.67 18.07
C GLU A 78 0.46 24.16 17.87
N LEU A 79 -0.60 23.35 17.98
CA LEU A 79 -0.53 21.91 17.70
C LEU A 79 -0.13 21.63 16.24
N HIS A 80 -0.70 22.35 15.27
CA HIS A 80 -0.30 22.23 13.86
C HIS A 80 1.17 22.59 13.65
N ARG A 81 1.66 23.64 14.31
CA ARG A 81 3.07 24.03 14.26
C ARG A 81 3.97 22.93 14.82
N GLN A 82 3.60 22.34 15.96
CA GLN A 82 4.36 21.25 16.58
C GLN A 82 4.35 19.99 15.71
N LEU A 83 3.19 19.63 15.16
CA LEU A 83 3.07 18.51 14.20
C LEU A 83 3.98 18.74 13.00
N GLY A 84 3.96 19.93 12.39
CA GLY A 84 4.82 20.27 11.26
C GLY A 84 6.32 20.18 11.57
N LYS A 85 6.74 20.61 12.77
CA LYS A 85 8.13 20.45 13.21
C LYS A 85 8.51 18.97 13.34
N ARG A 86 7.66 18.16 13.99
CA ARG A 86 7.92 16.74 14.20
C ARG A 86 7.91 15.94 12.91
N THR A 87 7.02 16.25 11.96
CA THR A 87 7.01 15.59 10.65
C THR A 87 8.28 15.87 9.87
N ALA A 88 8.75 17.12 9.84
CA ALA A 88 10.01 17.47 9.19
C ALA A 88 11.22 16.78 9.83
N GLU A 89 11.28 16.72 11.16
CA GLU A 89 12.33 15.99 11.90
C GLU A 89 12.33 14.49 11.57
N LEU A 90 11.14 13.87 11.54
CA LEU A 90 10.97 12.46 11.18
C LEU A 90 11.37 12.18 9.72
N GLU A 91 10.99 13.04 8.78
CA GLU A 91 11.38 12.92 7.37
C GLU A 91 12.89 13.03 7.19
N TRP A 92 13.52 13.98 7.88
CA TRP A 92 14.97 14.12 7.88
C TRP A 92 15.66 12.88 8.44
N ALA A 93 15.19 12.36 9.59
CA ALA A 93 15.74 11.16 10.21
C ALA A 93 15.56 9.91 9.31
N ALA A 94 14.37 9.72 8.73
CA ALA A 94 14.08 8.64 7.80
C ALA A 94 14.98 8.70 6.56
N LYS A 95 15.26 9.90 6.04
CA LYS A 95 16.19 10.10 4.92
C LYS A 95 17.62 9.68 5.29
N LYS A 96 18.10 10.02 6.48
CA LYS A 96 19.42 9.60 6.97
C LYS A 96 19.47 8.09 7.21
N LEU A 97 18.41 7.49 7.73
CA LEU A 97 18.31 6.04 7.91
C LEU A 97 18.44 5.29 6.58
N LYS A 98 17.88 5.79 5.47
CA LYS A 98 18.02 5.15 4.15
C LYS A 98 19.47 5.05 3.65
N SER A 99 20.36 5.95 4.09
CA SER A 99 21.78 5.89 3.72
C SER A 99 22.59 4.86 4.50
N LEU A 100 22.03 4.26 5.55
CA LEU A 100 22.72 3.23 6.33
C LEU A 100 22.76 1.89 5.60
N ASP A 101 23.80 1.12 5.92
CA ASP A 101 23.98 -0.24 5.41
C ASP A 101 22.80 -1.17 5.76
N TYR A 102 22.64 -2.23 4.98
CA TYR A 102 21.59 -3.24 5.17
C TYR A 102 21.63 -3.88 6.56
N GLU A 103 22.80 -4.31 7.04
CA GLU A 103 22.90 -5.02 8.32
C GLU A 103 22.59 -4.10 9.49
N THR A 104 23.10 -2.86 9.45
CA THR A 104 22.83 -1.85 10.48
C THR A 104 21.34 -1.51 10.57
N ARG A 105 20.66 -1.32 9.42
CA ARG A 105 19.20 -1.08 9.39
C ARG A 105 18.40 -2.25 9.93
N LYS A 106 18.84 -3.48 9.65
CA LYS A 106 18.18 -4.68 10.17
C LYS A 106 18.29 -4.78 11.70
N CYS A 107 19.45 -4.43 12.26
CA CYS A 107 19.67 -4.45 13.72
C CYS A 107 18.82 -3.42 14.48
N LEU A 108 18.34 -2.36 13.82
CA LEU A 108 17.43 -1.37 14.42
C LEU A 108 16.00 -1.90 14.62
N ILE A 109 15.64 -3.03 13.99
CA ILE A 109 14.30 -3.60 14.08
C ILE A 109 14.24 -4.54 15.29
N GLU A 110 13.43 -4.17 16.27
CA GLU A 110 13.22 -4.97 17.48
C GLU A 110 12.20 -6.08 17.20
N SER A 111 12.62 -7.35 17.39
CA SER A 111 11.75 -8.51 17.15
C SER A 111 10.65 -8.67 18.21
N GLU A 112 10.85 -8.14 19.42
CA GLU A 112 9.86 -8.12 20.51
C GLU A 112 9.33 -6.69 20.71
N PRO A 113 8.10 -6.38 20.25
CA PRO A 113 7.62 -5.00 20.29
C PRO A 113 7.11 -4.62 21.70
N LYS A 114 7.72 -3.61 22.33
CA LYS A 114 7.21 -3.01 23.57
C LYS A 114 6.15 -1.92 23.35
N ASN A 115 6.18 -1.22 22.21
CA ASN A 115 5.26 -0.11 21.89
C ASN A 115 4.81 -0.05 20.41
N ILE A 116 5.64 -0.50 19.46
CA ILE A 116 5.37 -0.40 18.01
C ILE A 116 5.56 -1.77 17.37
N PRO A 117 4.57 -2.30 16.61
CA PRO A 117 4.70 -3.60 15.95
C PRO A 117 5.80 -3.59 14.88
N VAL A 118 6.44 -4.74 14.65
CA VAL A 118 7.53 -4.91 13.67
C VAL A 118 7.17 -4.39 12.28
N THR A 119 5.92 -4.58 11.83
CA THR A 119 5.43 -4.04 10.55
C THR A 119 5.59 -2.53 10.46
N ARG A 120 5.20 -1.82 11.52
CA ARG A 120 5.28 -0.36 11.57
C ARG A 120 6.72 0.12 11.72
N GLN A 121 7.58 -0.61 12.43
CA GLN A 121 9.01 -0.33 12.48
C GLN A 121 9.66 -0.42 11.09
N CYS A 122 9.33 -1.47 10.32
CA CYS A 122 9.79 -1.63 8.94
C CYS A 122 9.35 -0.47 8.05
N GLU A 123 8.10 -0.01 8.17
CA GLU A 123 7.60 1.15 7.41
C GLU A 123 8.36 2.44 7.77
N LEU A 124 8.58 2.70 9.05
CA LEU A 124 9.29 3.91 9.53
C LEU A 124 10.74 3.97 9.03
N ILE A 125 11.42 2.83 9.00
CA ILE A 125 12.81 2.71 8.54
C ILE A 125 12.87 2.51 7.00
N ASN A 126 11.73 2.39 6.33
CA ASN A 126 11.61 2.05 4.91
C ASN A 126 12.42 0.79 4.55
N PHE A 127 12.20 -0.29 5.32
CA PHE A 127 12.84 -1.58 5.17
C PHE A 127 11.81 -2.63 4.75
N ASN A 128 12.18 -3.53 3.83
CA ASN A 128 11.28 -4.58 3.39
C ASN A 128 11.09 -5.62 4.49
N ARG A 129 9.84 -5.87 4.91
CA ARG A 129 9.49 -6.83 5.96
C ARG A 129 10.03 -8.24 5.69
N SER A 130 10.02 -8.71 4.45
CA SER A 130 10.50 -10.05 4.10
C SER A 130 11.98 -10.24 4.46
N ASN A 131 12.75 -9.16 4.41
CA ASN A 131 14.18 -9.16 4.72
C ASN A 131 14.47 -9.19 6.23
N CYS A 132 13.48 -8.86 7.08
CA CYS A 132 13.67 -8.87 8.54
C CYS A 132 13.97 -10.28 9.05
N TYR A 133 13.27 -11.27 8.51
CA TYR A 133 13.40 -12.67 8.90
C TYR A 133 14.54 -13.39 8.18
N TYR A 134 15.06 -12.81 7.10
CA TYR A 134 16.13 -13.39 6.32
C TYR A 134 17.43 -13.40 7.13
N LYS A 135 17.92 -14.58 7.52
CA LYS A 135 19.26 -14.75 8.09
C LYS A 135 20.20 -15.07 6.95
N SER A 136 21.21 -14.22 6.74
CA SER A 136 22.24 -14.48 5.73
C SER A 136 22.95 -15.79 6.08
N VAL A 137 22.86 -16.76 5.18
CA VAL A 137 23.63 -18.00 5.29
C VAL A 137 25.06 -17.64 4.90
N ARG A 138 25.93 -17.42 5.88
CA ARG A 138 27.38 -17.32 5.62
C ARG A 138 27.82 -18.60 4.92
N CYS A 139 28.78 -18.52 3.99
CA CYS A 139 29.35 -19.70 3.35
C CYS A 139 29.73 -20.73 4.42
N THR A 140 28.93 -21.79 4.52
CA THR A 140 29.18 -22.91 5.43
C THR A 140 30.54 -23.50 5.07
N LYS A 141 31.33 -23.98 6.04
CA LYS A 141 32.61 -24.66 5.78
C LYS A 141 32.43 -25.74 4.71
N ASP A 142 31.34 -26.49 4.80
CA ASP A 142 30.91 -27.51 3.84
C ASP A 142 30.76 -26.98 2.40
N LYS A 143 30.24 -25.74 2.23
CA LYS A 143 30.15 -25.09 0.91
C LYS A 143 31.54 -24.81 0.35
N MET A 144 32.44 -24.29 1.18
CA MET A 144 33.81 -23.94 0.76
C MET A 144 34.62 -25.19 0.41
N GLU A 145 34.49 -26.26 1.20
CA GLU A 145 35.11 -27.56 0.92
C GLU A 145 34.61 -28.14 -0.39
N LEU A 146 33.29 -28.08 -0.63
CA LEU A 146 32.69 -28.57 -1.87
C LEU A 146 33.09 -27.73 -3.09
N LEU A 147 33.18 -26.40 -2.96
CA LEU A 147 33.67 -25.53 -4.03
C LEU A 147 35.12 -25.87 -4.40
N ARG A 148 35.99 -26.08 -3.41
CA ARG A 148 37.39 -26.49 -3.64
C ARG A 148 37.49 -27.86 -4.29
N ALA A 149 36.63 -28.81 -3.89
CA ALA A 149 36.59 -30.13 -4.49
C ALA A 149 36.16 -30.08 -5.97
N ILE A 150 35.14 -29.28 -6.29
CA ILE A 150 34.69 -29.05 -7.67
C ILE A 150 35.81 -28.43 -8.52
N ASP A 151 36.48 -27.40 -7.99
CA ASP A 151 37.57 -26.70 -8.67
C ASP A 151 38.77 -27.63 -8.95
N ARG A 152 39.13 -28.47 -7.98
CA ARG A 152 40.17 -29.49 -8.13
C ARG A 152 39.81 -30.49 -9.24
N ILE A 153 38.62 -31.08 -9.16
CA ILE A 153 38.14 -32.06 -10.14
C ILE A 153 38.11 -31.45 -11.55
N TYR A 154 37.67 -30.20 -11.66
CA TYR A 154 37.59 -29.50 -12.94
C TYR A 154 38.98 -29.19 -13.52
N THR A 155 39.94 -28.81 -12.67
CA THR A 155 41.34 -28.58 -13.06
C THR A 155 41.98 -29.86 -13.61
N GLU A 156 41.70 -31.01 -12.97
CA GLU A 156 42.16 -32.32 -13.43
C GLU A 156 41.42 -32.80 -14.70
N THR A 157 40.14 -32.44 -14.85
CA THR A 157 39.28 -32.88 -15.96
C THR A 157 38.41 -31.76 -16.58
N PRO A 158 38.99 -30.84 -17.38
CA PRO A 158 38.27 -29.66 -17.90
C PRO A 158 37.13 -29.96 -18.89
N PHE A 159 37.04 -31.22 -19.36
CA PHE A 159 36.01 -31.70 -20.28
C PHE A 159 34.84 -32.39 -19.57
N TYR A 160 34.85 -32.45 -18.23
CA TYR A 160 33.74 -32.99 -17.45
C TYR A 160 32.67 -31.92 -17.19
N GLY A 161 31.42 -32.29 -17.48
CA GLY A 161 30.25 -31.52 -17.06
C GLY A 161 29.78 -31.82 -15.65
N TYR A 162 28.90 -30.97 -15.13
CA TYR A 162 28.37 -31.09 -13.76
C TYR A 162 27.83 -32.48 -13.41
N ARG A 163 27.36 -33.28 -14.38
CA ARG A 163 26.91 -34.66 -14.18
C ARG A 163 28.06 -35.61 -13.83
N LYS A 164 29.20 -35.49 -14.53
CA LYS A 164 30.39 -36.31 -14.28
C LYS A 164 31.15 -35.85 -13.04
N VAL A 165 31.26 -34.52 -12.86
CA VAL A 165 31.82 -33.94 -11.63
C VAL A 165 31.03 -34.41 -10.40
N HIS A 166 29.69 -34.49 -10.49
CA HIS A 166 28.86 -35.03 -9.43
C HIS A 166 29.15 -36.50 -9.11
N GLN A 167 29.37 -37.35 -10.12
CA GLN A 167 29.74 -38.76 -9.89
C GLN A 167 31.11 -38.88 -9.21
N GLN A 168 32.11 -38.13 -9.65
CA GLN A 168 33.43 -38.11 -9.01
C GLN A 168 33.38 -37.58 -7.57
N LEU A 169 32.50 -36.61 -7.29
CA LEU A 169 32.29 -36.15 -5.92
C LEU A 169 31.68 -37.24 -5.03
N ILE A 170 30.74 -38.04 -5.56
CA ILE A 170 30.18 -39.19 -4.82
C ILE A 170 31.26 -40.24 -4.57
N GLU A 171 32.08 -40.56 -5.58
CA GLU A 171 33.21 -41.49 -5.43
C GLU A 171 34.25 -40.99 -4.43
N GLY A 172 34.46 -39.67 -4.36
CA GLY A 172 35.30 -39.01 -3.37
C GLY A 172 34.68 -38.90 -1.96
N GLY A 173 33.49 -39.49 -1.73
CA GLY A 173 32.84 -39.55 -0.42
C GLY A 173 31.91 -38.38 -0.08
N TYR A 174 31.61 -37.48 -1.03
CA TYR A 174 30.71 -36.35 -0.80
C TYR A 174 29.24 -36.72 -1.06
N SER A 175 28.36 -36.46 -0.10
CA SER A 175 26.90 -36.62 -0.26
C SER A 175 26.27 -35.31 -0.75
N VAL A 176 26.27 -35.10 -2.07
CA VAL A 176 25.78 -33.86 -2.70
C VAL A 176 24.78 -34.13 -3.82
N GLY A 177 23.82 -33.23 -4.00
CA GLY A 177 22.83 -33.31 -5.08
C GLY A 177 23.34 -32.74 -6.41
N LEU A 178 22.89 -33.31 -7.53
CA LEU A 178 23.25 -32.87 -8.90
C LEU A 178 23.05 -31.36 -9.14
N ASN A 179 21.92 -30.80 -8.70
CA ASN A 179 21.62 -29.38 -8.90
C ASN A 179 22.52 -28.47 -8.06
N ARG A 180 22.99 -28.93 -6.88
CA ARG A 180 23.98 -28.19 -6.08
C ARG A 180 25.30 -28.08 -6.83
N VAL A 181 25.79 -29.18 -7.38
CA VAL A 181 27.03 -29.20 -8.19
C VAL A 181 26.90 -28.29 -9.41
N ARG A 182 25.76 -28.33 -10.13
CA ARG A 182 25.50 -27.41 -11.25
C ARG A 182 25.54 -25.95 -10.82
N ASN A 183 24.87 -25.60 -9.72
CA ASN A 183 24.82 -24.22 -9.24
C ASN A 183 26.21 -23.72 -8.82
N TYR A 184 27.00 -24.55 -8.13
CA TYR A 184 28.36 -24.20 -7.73
C TYR A 184 29.32 -24.10 -8.92
N MET A 185 29.19 -24.99 -9.91
CA MET A 185 29.97 -24.91 -11.15
C MET A 185 29.64 -23.61 -11.91
N ASN A 186 28.37 -23.18 -11.92
CA ASN A 186 27.98 -21.89 -12.48
C ASN A 186 28.47 -20.70 -11.63
N GLU A 187 28.43 -20.79 -10.30
CA GLU A 187 28.95 -19.77 -9.36
C GLU A 187 30.46 -19.55 -9.55
N LEU A 188 31.21 -20.62 -9.79
CA LEU A 188 32.64 -20.59 -10.13
C LEU A 188 32.92 -20.19 -11.59
N GLY A 189 31.90 -20.06 -12.43
CA GLY A 189 32.06 -19.73 -13.85
C GLY A 189 32.66 -20.84 -14.71
N LEU A 190 32.70 -22.07 -14.21
CA LEU A 190 33.31 -23.22 -14.89
C LEU A 190 32.37 -23.73 -16.00
N LYS A 191 32.89 -23.82 -17.22
CA LYS A 191 32.15 -24.31 -18.39
C LYS A 191 32.97 -25.38 -19.10
N VAL A 192 32.37 -26.55 -19.24
CA VAL A 192 32.97 -27.69 -19.93
C VAL A 192 33.62 -27.27 -21.24
N ILE A 193 34.89 -27.65 -21.40
CA ILE A 193 35.66 -27.40 -22.61
C ILE A 193 35.47 -28.62 -23.52
N TYR A 194 34.57 -28.49 -24.50
CA TYR A 194 34.36 -29.50 -25.54
C TYR A 194 34.16 -28.81 -26.89
N PRO A 195 34.64 -29.41 -28.01
CA PRO A 195 34.39 -28.90 -29.34
C PRO A 195 32.89 -29.03 -29.63
N THR A 196 32.15 -27.94 -29.42
CA THR A 196 30.76 -27.85 -29.86
C THR A 196 30.74 -27.42 -31.32
N LYS A 197 29.99 -28.16 -32.15
CA LYS A 197 29.60 -27.64 -33.45
C LYS A 197 28.74 -26.41 -33.19
N LYS A 198 29.19 -25.22 -33.63
CA LYS A 198 28.34 -24.03 -33.64
C LYS A 198 27.14 -24.35 -34.55
N VAL A 199 25.98 -24.59 -33.97
CA VAL A 199 24.73 -24.70 -34.73
C VAL A 199 24.35 -23.27 -35.09
N CYS A 200 24.84 -22.77 -36.22
CA CYS A 200 24.36 -21.52 -36.79
C CYS A 200 22.96 -21.77 -37.36
N THR A 201 21.93 -21.70 -36.51
CA THR A 201 20.52 -21.76 -36.92
C THR A 201 20.16 -20.63 -37.90
N THR A 202 20.98 -19.58 -38.00
CA THR A 202 20.87 -18.49 -38.97
C THR A 202 21.42 -18.81 -40.35
N LEU A 203 22.29 -19.82 -40.50
CA LEU A 203 22.80 -20.24 -41.80
C LEU A 203 21.85 -21.31 -42.36
N ALA A 204 21.01 -20.89 -43.30
CA ALA A 204 20.12 -21.79 -44.03
C ALA A 204 20.96 -22.86 -44.74
N HIS A 205 20.67 -24.13 -44.46
CA HIS A 205 21.32 -25.25 -45.14
C HIS A 205 20.81 -25.30 -46.60
N PRO A 206 21.70 -25.37 -47.60
CA PRO A 206 21.34 -25.16 -49.02
C PRO A 206 20.30 -26.16 -49.55
N GLU A 207 20.23 -27.35 -48.97
CA GLU A 207 19.24 -28.39 -49.32
C GLU A 207 17.82 -28.10 -48.81
N HIS A 208 17.64 -27.16 -47.88
CA HIS A 208 16.31 -26.86 -47.33
C HIS A 208 15.64 -25.76 -48.15
N LYS A 209 14.46 -26.08 -48.69
CA LYS A 209 13.62 -25.12 -49.40
C LYS A 209 13.20 -23.99 -48.45
N LYS A 210 13.50 -22.74 -48.82
CA LYS A 210 13.03 -21.55 -48.10
C LYS A 210 11.53 -21.39 -48.38
N TYR A 211 10.69 -21.58 -47.37
CA TYR A 211 9.25 -21.34 -47.49
C TYR A 211 8.95 -19.85 -47.30
N PRO A 212 8.12 -19.23 -48.16
CA PRO A 212 7.68 -17.86 -47.95
C PRO A 212 6.85 -17.77 -46.66
N TYR A 213 7.04 -16.68 -45.91
CA TYR A 213 6.27 -16.45 -44.69
C TYR A 213 4.86 -15.97 -45.06
N LEU A 214 3.91 -16.91 -45.07
CA LEU A 214 2.53 -16.69 -45.53
C LEU A 214 1.71 -15.71 -44.67
N LEU A 215 2.23 -15.32 -43.50
CA LEU A 215 1.61 -14.36 -42.59
C LEU A 215 2.18 -12.95 -42.70
N ARG A 216 3.04 -12.68 -43.71
CA ARG A 216 3.73 -11.39 -43.84
C ARG A 216 2.77 -10.22 -44.08
N ASP A 217 1.70 -10.45 -44.83
CA ASP A 217 0.73 -9.43 -45.23
C ASP A 217 -0.65 -9.61 -44.56
N LEU A 218 -0.74 -10.45 -43.52
CA LEU A 218 -2.00 -10.75 -42.84
C LEU A 218 -2.19 -9.84 -41.62
N GLU A 219 -3.18 -8.96 -41.67
CA GLU A 219 -3.50 -8.07 -40.54
C GLU A 219 -4.18 -8.85 -39.39
N VAL A 220 -3.46 -9.03 -38.29
CA VAL A 220 -3.93 -9.81 -37.12
C VAL A 220 -4.69 -8.91 -36.16
N TYR A 221 -6.01 -8.85 -36.27
CA TYR A 221 -6.87 -8.01 -35.42
C TYR A 221 -7.42 -8.71 -34.16
N LYS A 222 -7.32 -10.05 -34.06
CA LYS A 222 -7.84 -10.84 -32.91
C LYS A 222 -6.95 -12.06 -32.62
N PRO A 223 -6.96 -12.57 -31.37
CA PRO A 223 -6.36 -13.86 -31.05
C PRO A 223 -6.91 -14.96 -31.97
N ASN A 224 -6.04 -15.84 -32.48
CA ASN A 224 -6.34 -16.93 -33.43
C ASN A 224 -6.79 -16.52 -34.84
N ALA A 225 -6.60 -15.26 -35.26
CA ALA A 225 -6.96 -14.84 -36.63
C ALA A 225 -6.09 -15.51 -37.72
N ALA A 226 -4.84 -15.88 -37.43
CA ALA A 226 -3.91 -16.46 -38.40
C ALA A 226 -4.20 -17.93 -38.78
N SER A 227 -4.91 -18.69 -37.94
CA SER A 227 -5.15 -20.13 -38.13
C SER A 227 -6.37 -20.47 -38.99
N HIS A 228 -7.29 -19.53 -39.20
CA HIS A 228 -8.56 -19.77 -39.93
C HIS A 228 -8.55 -19.36 -41.41
N GLY A 229 -7.50 -18.67 -41.89
CA GLY A 229 -7.49 -18.04 -43.21
C GLY A 229 -7.04 -18.89 -44.41
N VAL A 230 -6.77 -20.19 -44.26
CA VAL A 230 -6.06 -20.99 -45.30
C VAL A 230 -6.98 -21.94 -46.10
N LEU A 231 -8.30 -21.87 -45.95
CA LEU A 231 -9.24 -22.83 -46.59
C LEU A 231 -10.23 -22.22 -47.60
N SER A 232 -9.91 -21.10 -48.25
CA SER A 232 -10.80 -20.52 -49.26
C SER A 232 -10.06 -19.85 -50.42
N THR A 233 -9.28 -20.62 -51.17
CA THR A 233 -9.01 -20.33 -52.59
C THR A 233 -8.70 -21.65 -53.30
N GLY A 234 -9.64 -22.11 -54.12
CA GLY A 234 -9.60 -23.38 -54.86
C GLY A 234 -11.02 -23.83 -55.14
#